data_AF-A0A8B8FUU4-F1
#
_entry.id   AF-A0A8B8FUU4-F1
#
_cell.length_a   1.000
_cell.length_b   1.000
_cell.length_c   1.000
_cell.angle_alpha   90.00
_cell.angle_beta   90.00
_cell.angle_gamma   90.00
#
_symmetry.space_group_name_H-M   'P 1'
#
loop_
_entity.id
_entity.type
_entity.pdbx_description
1 polymer ?
#
loop_
_entity_poly.entity_id
_entity_poly.type
_entity_poly.pdbx_seq_one_letter_code
_entity_poly.pdbx_strand_id
1 'polypeptide(L)'
;MKGPFCVFCVLFHSFSGHGNSYKQIQFVKKPCIKYKDFHKKACKHKVSKTHLQCTENAVNFIKVFSNKASTVFDKINTSHKLLIDNNRKKIFPIISSILFCGTQEIALRGKTSNEGNFNSLINFRIEAGDKILQSHLESSPKNSKYISARVQNEIINITGKIILSRITNYLVNSRSFFSILADETADISGTEQLSIGIRYISFESENPAVKEEFLGFVALTDMHAKTVAKSIIHFLRHWS
;
A
#
# COMPACT_ATOMS: atom_id res chain seq x y z
N MET A 1 -1.62 -37.33 -34.27
CA MET A 1 -2.61 -36.54 -35.02
C MET A 1 -1.89 -35.73 -36.09
N LYS A 2 -2.15 -35.93 -37.39
CA LYS A 2 -1.45 -35.20 -38.47
C LYS A 2 -2.41 -34.26 -39.22
N GLY A 3 -2.40 -32.97 -38.88
CA GLY A 3 -3.07 -31.91 -39.65
C GLY A 3 -3.23 -30.59 -38.87
N PRO A 4 -3.44 -29.46 -39.56
CA PRO A 4 -3.45 -28.13 -38.95
C PRO A 4 -4.72 -27.81 -38.16
N PHE A 5 -4.53 -27.04 -37.09
CA PHE A 5 -5.55 -26.43 -36.24
C PHE A 5 -5.47 -24.90 -36.32
N CYS A 6 -6.56 -24.20 -35.98
CA CYS A 6 -6.56 -22.76 -35.83
C CYS A 6 -6.31 -22.39 -34.37
N VAL A 7 -5.21 -21.69 -34.09
CA VAL A 7 -4.81 -21.32 -32.72
C VAL A 7 -5.90 -20.51 -32.01
N PHE A 8 -6.47 -19.48 -32.65
CA PHE A 8 -7.51 -18.65 -32.03
C PHE A 8 -8.78 -19.45 -31.71
N CYS A 9 -9.24 -20.30 -32.63
CA CYS A 9 -10.44 -21.09 -32.40
C CYS A 9 -10.21 -22.27 -31.45
N VAL A 10 -8.99 -22.78 -31.31
CA VAL A 10 -8.70 -23.79 -30.28
C VAL A 10 -8.76 -23.17 -28.89
N LEU A 11 -8.22 -21.96 -28.73
CA LEU A 11 -8.07 -21.33 -27.41
C LEU A 11 -9.31 -20.55 -26.94
N PHE A 12 -10.05 -19.92 -27.85
CA PHE A 12 -11.08 -18.93 -27.49
C PHE A 12 -12.51 -19.32 -27.90
N HIS A 13 -12.75 -20.59 -28.23
CA HIS A 13 -14.08 -21.07 -28.60
C HIS A 13 -14.97 -21.28 -27.38
N SER A 14 -16.04 -20.49 -27.26
CA SER A 14 -17.02 -20.59 -26.19
C SER A 14 -17.99 -21.75 -26.47
N PHE A 15 -18.01 -22.78 -25.61
CA PHE A 15 -18.97 -23.89 -25.71
C PHE A 15 -20.36 -23.57 -25.13
N SER A 16 -20.61 -22.31 -24.78
CA SER A 16 -21.76 -21.88 -23.99
C SER A 16 -22.89 -21.38 -24.89
N GLY A 17 -23.90 -22.21 -25.13
CA GLY A 17 -25.16 -21.77 -25.73
C GLY A 17 -26.05 -22.91 -26.21
N HIS A 18 -27.19 -23.10 -25.52
CA HIS A 18 -28.32 -23.94 -25.95
C HIS A 18 -28.99 -23.34 -27.20
N GLY A 19 -28.34 -23.48 -28.36
CA GLY A 19 -28.83 -22.94 -29.62
C GLY A 19 -28.01 -23.38 -30.83
N ASN A 20 -28.46 -24.46 -31.46
CA ASN A 20 -28.35 -24.84 -32.88
C ASN A 20 -27.27 -24.18 -33.79
N SER A 21 -26.02 -24.08 -33.34
CA SER A 21 -24.87 -23.68 -34.18
C SER A 21 -23.79 -24.77 -34.24
N TYR A 22 -24.25 -26.01 -34.39
CA TYR A 22 -23.44 -27.11 -34.89
C TYR A 22 -23.01 -26.79 -36.33
N LYS A 23 -21.74 -26.46 -36.59
CA LYS A 23 -21.14 -26.73 -37.93
C LYS A 23 -19.63 -26.56 -38.14
N GLN A 24 -18.79 -26.18 -37.16
CA GLN A 24 -17.35 -26.11 -37.42
C GLN A 24 -16.48 -26.84 -36.39
N ILE A 25 -16.46 -28.16 -36.54
CA ILE A 25 -15.61 -29.10 -35.78
C ILE A 25 -14.17 -29.13 -36.36
N GLN A 26 -14.03 -28.85 -37.66
CA GLN A 26 -12.76 -28.86 -38.39
C GLN A 26 -11.92 -27.61 -38.03
N PHE A 27 -10.62 -27.78 -37.80
CA PHE A 27 -9.65 -26.79 -37.28
C PHE A 27 -9.73 -26.49 -35.78
N VAL A 28 -10.76 -26.98 -35.08
CA VAL A 28 -10.96 -26.77 -33.63
C VAL A 28 -10.78 -28.08 -32.86
N LYS A 29 -11.70 -29.03 -33.03
CA LYS A 29 -11.61 -30.37 -32.39
C LYS A 29 -10.98 -31.42 -33.28
N LYS A 30 -11.10 -31.26 -34.62
CA LYS A 30 -10.52 -32.18 -35.60
C LYS A 30 -9.58 -31.45 -36.56
N PRO A 31 -8.35 -31.94 -36.78
CA PRO A 31 -7.41 -31.33 -37.71
C PRO A 31 -7.85 -31.50 -39.16
N CYS A 32 -7.57 -30.52 -40.02
CA CYS A 32 -7.91 -30.64 -41.45
C CYS A 32 -7.00 -31.65 -42.16
N ILE A 33 -7.52 -32.86 -42.40
CA ILE A 33 -6.74 -33.97 -42.98
C ILE A 33 -6.81 -34.04 -44.53
N LYS A 34 -7.80 -33.40 -45.16
CA LYS A 34 -7.95 -33.40 -46.63
C LYS A 34 -7.16 -32.23 -47.24
N TYR A 35 -5.87 -32.44 -47.50
CA TYR A 35 -4.97 -31.40 -47.99
C TYR A 35 -5.34 -30.84 -49.37
N LYS A 36 -5.91 -31.66 -50.26
CA LYS A 36 -6.36 -31.24 -51.61
C LYS A 36 -7.34 -30.05 -51.58
N ASP A 37 -8.18 -29.95 -50.55
CA ASP A 37 -9.16 -28.85 -50.39
C ASP A 37 -8.76 -27.84 -49.31
N PHE A 38 -7.51 -27.88 -48.84
CA PHE A 38 -7.09 -27.13 -47.66
C PHE A 38 -7.35 -25.64 -47.81
N HIS A 39 -6.92 -25.04 -48.94
CA HIS A 39 -7.07 -23.61 -49.19
C HIS A 39 -8.56 -23.19 -49.15
N LYS A 40 -9.43 -23.93 -49.84
CA LYS A 40 -10.87 -23.68 -49.87
C LYS A 40 -11.51 -23.76 -48.47
N LYS A 41 -11.08 -24.73 -47.66
CA LYS A 41 -11.57 -24.92 -46.28
C LYS A 41 -11.04 -23.86 -45.32
N ALA A 42 -9.78 -23.48 -45.46
CA ALA A 42 -9.16 -22.42 -44.67
C ALA A 42 -9.80 -21.05 -44.98
N CYS A 43 -10.04 -20.73 -46.26
CA CYS A 43 -10.74 -19.50 -46.64
C CYS A 43 -12.16 -19.45 -46.06
N LYS A 44 -12.92 -20.55 -46.15
CA LYS A 44 -14.26 -20.64 -45.52
C LYS A 44 -14.21 -20.53 -43.99
N HIS A 45 -13.15 -21.02 -43.36
CA HIS A 45 -12.96 -20.91 -41.92
C HIS A 45 -12.61 -19.49 -41.49
N LYS A 46 -11.69 -18.83 -42.17
CA LYS A 46 -11.24 -17.46 -41.87
C LYS A 46 -12.39 -16.44 -41.81
N VAL A 47 -13.42 -16.63 -42.65
CA VAL A 47 -14.58 -15.73 -42.71
C VAL A 47 -15.77 -16.20 -41.87
N SER A 48 -15.64 -17.31 -41.14
CA SER A 48 -16.75 -17.81 -40.34
C SER A 48 -16.99 -16.94 -39.10
N LYS A 49 -18.26 -16.80 -38.70
CA LYS A 49 -18.65 -16.04 -37.50
C LYS A 49 -17.92 -16.53 -36.26
N THR A 50 -17.70 -17.84 -36.15
CA THR A 50 -16.98 -18.46 -35.03
C THR A 50 -15.50 -18.05 -35.01
N HIS A 51 -14.83 -18.03 -36.16
CA HIS A 51 -13.43 -17.60 -36.24
C HIS A 51 -13.28 -16.11 -35.94
N LEU A 52 -14.15 -15.26 -36.50
CA LEU A 52 -14.14 -13.83 -36.24
C LEU A 52 -14.33 -13.53 -34.75
N GLN A 53 -15.30 -14.19 -34.10
CA GLN A 53 -15.51 -14.04 -32.66
C GLN A 53 -14.31 -14.51 -31.81
N CYS A 54 -13.72 -15.67 -32.14
CA CYS A 54 -12.54 -16.17 -31.43
C CYS A 54 -11.35 -15.23 -31.60
N THR A 55 -11.20 -14.62 -32.77
CA THR A 55 -10.13 -13.66 -33.07
C THR A 55 -10.34 -12.37 -32.29
N GLU A 56 -11.57 -11.86 -32.23
CA GLU A 56 -11.93 -10.70 -31.41
C GLU A 56 -11.67 -10.95 -29.92
N ASN A 57 -12.06 -12.12 -29.41
CA ASN A 57 -11.78 -12.55 -28.04
C ASN A 57 -10.27 -12.61 -27.76
N ALA A 58 -9.49 -13.16 -28.70
CA ALA A 58 -8.03 -13.22 -28.58
C ALA A 58 -7.39 -11.81 -28.58
N VAL A 59 -7.86 -10.92 -29.45
CA VAL A 59 -7.39 -9.52 -29.49
C VAL A 59 -7.73 -8.81 -28.18
N ASN A 60 -8.93 -9.00 -27.64
CA ASN A 60 -9.33 -8.43 -26.35
C ASN A 60 -8.49 -9.00 -25.20
N PHE A 61 -8.24 -10.32 -25.19
CA PHE A 61 -7.33 -10.94 -24.23
C PHE A 61 -5.93 -10.34 -24.31
N ILE A 62 -5.36 -10.18 -25.50
CA ILE A 62 -4.03 -9.57 -25.68
C ILE A 62 -4.03 -8.11 -25.21
N LYS A 63 -5.07 -7.33 -25.51
CA LYS A 63 -5.17 -5.93 -25.06
C LYS A 63 -5.21 -5.82 -23.53
N VAL A 64 -5.94 -6.72 -22.87
CA VAL A 64 -6.00 -6.79 -21.40
C VAL A 64 -4.66 -7.27 -20.83
N PHE A 65 -4.11 -8.36 -21.36
CA PHE A 65 -2.84 -8.94 -20.91
C PHE A 65 -1.65 -7.97 -21.09
N SER A 66 -1.69 -7.12 -22.12
CA SER A 66 -0.66 -6.10 -22.39
C SER A 66 -0.90 -4.75 -21.72
N ASN A 67 -1.84 -4.65 -20.77
CA ASN A 67 -2.20 -3.40 -20.07
C ASN A 67 -2.70 -2.26 -20.99
N LYS A 68 -3.21 -2.57 -22.19
CA LYS A 68 -3.70 -1.60 -23.18
C LYS A 68 -5.22 -1.38 -23.17
N ALA A 69 -5.97 -2.13 -22.37
CA ALA A 69 -7.41 -1.93 -22.15
C ALA A 69 -7.86 -2.53 -20.80
N SER A 70 -8.83 -1.89 -20.15
CA SER A 70 -9.41 -2.31 -18.87
C SER A 70 -10.66 -3.20 -19.05
N THR A 71 -10.78 -4.24 -18.22
CA THR A 71 -11.89 -5.21 -18.17
C THR A 71 -13.11 -4.68 -17.38
N VAL A 72 -14.23 -5.40 -17.41
CA VAL A 72 -15.39 -5.16 -16.51
C VAL A 72 -14.99 -5.27 -15.03
N PHE A 73 -13.99 -6.10 -14.71
CA PHE A 73 -13.42 -6.21 -13.36
C PHE A 73 -12.77 -4.89 -12.90
N ASP A 74 -12.15 -4.14 -13.82
CA ASP A 74 -11.56 -2.84 -13.52
C ASP A 74 -12.62 -1.74 -13.24
N LYS A 75 -13.84 -1.88 -13.76
CA LYS A 75 -14.98 -1.00 -13.40
C LYS A 75 -15.48 -1.26 -11.98
N ILE A 76 -15.49 -2.52 -11.53
CA ILE A 76 -15.74 -2.88 -10.12
C ILE A 76 -14.59 -2.38 -9.22
N ASN A 77 -13.36 -2.42 -9.73
CA ASN A 77 -12.20 -1.84 -9.06
C ASN A 77 -12.31 -0.30 -8.94
N THR A 78 -13.03 0.36 -9.84
CA THR A 78 -13.21 1.83 -9.81
C THR A 78 -14.07 2.27 -8.62
N SER A 79 -15.19 1.60 -8.33
CA SER A 79 -16.02 1.93 -7.15
C SER A 79 -15.29 1.61 -5.85
N HIS A 80 -14.57 0.49 -5.79
CA HIS A 80 -13.74 0.13 -4.63
C HIS A 80 -12.59 1.13 -4.41
N LYS A 81 -11.92 1.56 -5.49
CA LYS A 81 -10.89 2.61 -5.45
C LYS A 81 -11.47 3.95 -4.97
N LEU A 82 -12.63 4.35 -5.47
CA LEU A 82 -13.32 5.56 -5.00
C LEU A 82 -13.66 5.48 -3.51
N LEU A 83 -14.08 4.33 -3.00
CA LEU A 83 -14.31 4.12 -1.56
C LEU A 83 -13.01 4.27 -0.75
N ILE A 84 -11.91 3.66 -1.21
CA ILE A 84 -10.59 3.80 -0.57
C ILE A 84 -10.18 5.28 -0.55
N ASP A 85 -10.26 5.97 -1.68
CA ASP A 85 -9.86 7.37 -1.81
C ASP A 85 -10.73 8.27 -0.92
N ASN A 86 -12.03 8.02 -0.85
CA ASN A 86 -12.94 8.74 0.05
C ASN A 86 -12.61 8.47 1.53
N ASN A 87 -12.30 7.23 1.90
CA ASN A 87 -11.92 6.91 3.28
C ASN A 87 -10.57 7.53 3.65
N ARG A 88 -9.61 7.57 2.71
CA ARG A 88 -8.33 8.28 2.89
C ARG A 88 -8.54 9.77 3.13
N LYS A 89 -9.42 10.43 2.36
CA LYS A 89 -9.76 11.84 2.56
C LYS A 89 -10.35 12.12 3.94
N LYS A 90 -11.10 11.18 4.53
CA LYS A 90 -11.67 11.30 5.89
C LYS A 90 -10.61 11.13 6.98
N ILE A 91 -9.68 10.19 6.81
CA ILE A 91 -8.66 9.87 7.83
C ILE A 91 -7.46 10.84 7.75
N PHE A 92 -7.13 11.34 6.56
CA PHE A 92 -6.03 12.27 6.35
C PHE A 92 -6.01 13.47 7.33
N PRO A 93 -7.12 14.20 7.56
CA PRO A 93 -7.13 15.29 8.53
C PRO A 93 -6.83 14.84 9.97
N ILE A 94 -7.22 13.63 10.34
CA ILE A 94 -6.98 13.07 11.67
C ILE A 94 -5.48 12.79 11.84
N ILE A 95 -4.88 12.07 10.89
CA ILE A 95 -3.44 11.76 10.89
C ILE A 95 -2.62 13.04 10.87
N SER A 96 -2.92 13.97 9.96
CA SER A 96 -2.15 15.22 9.85
C SER A 96 -2.25 16.09 11.09
N SER A 97 -3.39 16.08 11.81
CA SER A 97 -3.51 16.79 13.09
C SER A 97 -2.66 16.16 14.20
N ILE A 98 -2.57 14.82 14.25
CA ILE A 98 -1.67 14.11 15.17
C ILE A 98 -0.20 14.42 14.84
N LEU A 99 0.17 14.39 13.56
CA LEU A 99 1.53 14.73 13.11
C LEU A 99 1.86 16.19 13.42
N PHE A 100 0.92 17.11 13.22
CA PHE A 100 1.10 18.51 13.59
C PHE A 100 1.40 18.66 15.08
N CYS A 101 0.60 18.04 15.95
CA CYS A 101 0.87 18.05 17.38
C CYS A 101 2.26 17.48 17.70
N GLY A 102 2.63 16.34 17.11
CA GLY A 102 3.93 15.70 17.36
C GLY A 102 5.12 16.53 16.87
N THR A 103 5.02 17.15 15.69
CA THR A 103 6.10 17.96 15.10
C THR A 103 6.28 19.33 15.76
N GLN A 104 5.23 19.84 16.42
CA GLN A 104 5.27 21.11 17.15
C GLN A 104 5.43 20.92 18.67
N GLU A 105 5.68 19.68 19.12
CA GLU A 105 5.81 19.34 20.55
C GLU A 105 4.57 19.70 21.39
N ILE A 106 3.40 19.70 20.75
CA ILE A 106 2.12 20.00 21.39
C ILE A 106 1.52 18.71 21.94
N ALA A 107 1.25 18.68 23.24
CA ALA A 107 0.54 17.58 23.87
C ALA A 107 -0.83 17.36 23.20
N LEU A 108 -1.13 16.14 22.75
CA LEU A 108 -2.42 15.85 22.10
C LEU A 108 -3.62 15.97 23.06
N ARG A 109 -3.42 15.64 24.33
CA ARG A 109 -4.47 15.53 25.36
C ARG A 109 -4.21 16.50 26.50
N GLY A 110 -5.30 17.08 27.01
CA GLY A 110 -5.33 17.86 28.24
C GLY A 110 -5.64 16.96 29.44
N LYS A 111 -5.96 17.56 30.59
CA LYS A 111 -6.33 16.81 31.81
C LYS A 111 -7.64 16.06 31.64
N THR A 112 -8.58 16.60 30.87
CA THR A 112 -9.86 15.95 30.55
C THR A 112 -9.95 15.56 29.07
N SER A 113 -10.91 14.69 28.73
CA SER A 113 -11.15 14.24 27.35
C SER A 113 -11.50 15.38 26.40
N ASN A 114 -12.06 16.47 26.92
CA ASN A 114 -12.55 17.60 26.12
C ASN A 114 -11.55 18.77 26.04
N GLU A 115 -10.46 18.73 26.82
CA GLU A 115 -9.41 19.76 26.86
C GLU A 115 -8.18 19.40 25.99
N GLY A 116 -8.28 18.36 25.16
CA GLY A 116 -7.17 17.95 24.30
C GLY A 116 -6.95 18.90 23.13
N ASN A 117 -5.71 19.38 22.95
CA ASN A 117 -5.30 20.18 21.79
C ASN A 117 -5.65 19.49 20.47
N PHE A 118 -5.60 18.15 20.42
CA PHE A 118 -6.03 17.39 19.25
C PHE A 118 -7.51 17.62 18.91
N ASN A 119 -8.40 17.58 19.90
CA ASN A 119 -9.84 17.81 19.67
C ASN A 119 -10.09 19.27 19.27
N SER A 120 -9.42 20.22 19.90
CA SER A 120 -9.47 21.64 19.52
C SER A 120 -9.00 21.85 18.08
N LEU A 121 -7.94 21.17 17.66
CA LEU A 121 -7.42 21.25 16.29
C LEU A 121 -8.38 20.62 15.27
N ILE A 122 -9.04 19.52 15.62
CA ILE A 122 -10.07 18.91 14.77
C ILE A 122 -11.26 19.87 14.60
N ASN A 123 -11.72 20.49 15.68
CA ASN A 123 -12.81 21.48 15.62
C ASN A 123 -12.40 22.70 14.79
N PHE A 124 -11.19 23.22 14.99
CA PHE A 124 -10.64 24.34 14.22
C PHE A 124 -10.62 24.03 12.72
N ARG A 125 -10.26 22.81 12.30
CA ARG A 125 -10.30 22.40 10.88
C ARG A 125 -11.71 22.40 10.31
N ILE A 126 -12.70 21.97 11.09
CA ILE A 126 -14.10 21.98 10.70
C ILE A 126 -14.60 23.42 10.52
N GLU A 127 -14.28 24.30 11.48
CA GLU A 127 -14.59 25.73 11.42
C GLU A 127 -13.92 26.41 10.23
N ALA A 128 -12.68 26.03 9.91
CA ALA A 128 -11.94 26.48 8.74
C ALA A 128 -12.44 25.91 7.40
N GLY A 129 -13.46 25.04 7.40
CA GLY A 129 -14.17 24.60 6.20
C GLY A 129 -13.91 23.16 5.76
N ASP A 130 -13.31 22.29 6.58
CA ASP A 130 -13.15 20.86 6.27
C ASP A 130 -14.48 20.10 6.34
N LYS A 131 -15.30 20.24 5.29
CA LYS A 131 -16.64 19.62 5.20
C LYS A 131 -16.58 18.10 5.14
N ILE A 132 -15.51 17.52 4.61
CA ILE A 132 -15.35 16.06 4.56
C ILE A 132 -15.15 15.50 5.96
N LEU A 133 -14.28 16.13 6.76
CA LEU A 133 -14.09 15.77 8.16
C LEU A 133 -15.37 15.99 8.97
N GLN A 134 -16.04 17.13 8.78
CA GLN A 134 -17.30 17.44 9.45
C GLN A 134 -18.34 16.33 9.20
N SER A 135 -18.65 16.06 7.93
CA SER A 135 -19.63 15.03 7.57
C SER A 135 -19.20 13.65 8.06
N HIS A 136 -17.90 13.33 8.07
CA HIS A 136 -17.41 12.07 8.62
C HIS A 136 -17.72 11.95 10.11
N LEU A 137 -17.40 12.95 10.93
CA LEU A 137 -17.62 12.90 12.37
C LEU A 137 -19.10 12.92 12.76
N GLU A 138 -19.96 13.55 11.96
CA GLU A 138 -21.42 13.60 12.16
C GLU A 138 -22.10 12.28 11.77
N SER A 139 -21.76 11.74 10.60
CA SER A 139 -22.45 10.56 10.02
C SER A 139 -21.89 9.21 10.47
N SER A 140 -20.64 9.16 10.94
CA SER A 140 -19.98 7.88 11.24
C SER A 140 -20.36 7.34 12.61
N PRO A 141 -20.59 6.02 12.74
CA PRO A 141 -20.81 5.39 14.04
C PRO A 141 -19.57 5.59 14.95
N LYS A 142 -19.78 5.54 16.27
CA LYS A 142 -18.74 5.88 17.26
C LYS A 142 -17.41 5.12 17.06
N ASN A 143 -17.47 3.88 16.57
CA ASN A 143 -16.32 3.01 16.32
C ASN A 143 -15.50 3.38 15.06
N SER A 144 -16.01 4.23 14.17
CA SER A 144 -15.34 4.60 12.93
C SER A 144 -15.04 6.09 12.81
N LYS A 145 -15.11 6.85 13.91
CA LYS A 145 -14.71 8.27 13.91
C LYS A 145 -13.19 8.48 13.94
N TYR A 146 -12.41 7.46 14.30
CA TYR A 146 -10.94 7.48 14.38
C TYR A 146 -10.31 8.55 15.29
N ILE A 147 -11.10 9.24 16.13
CA ILE A 147 -10.62 10.29 17.05
C ILE A 147 -10.37 9.80 18.48
N SER A 148 -10.61 8.52 18.79
CA SER A 148 -10.46 8.00 20.15
C SER A 148 -8.98 7.97 20.57
N ALA A 149 -8.73 8.05 21.89
CA ALA A 149 -7.38 7.96 22.44
C ALA A 149 -6.63 6.70 21.98
N ARG A 150 -7.35 5.57 21.88
CA ARG A 150 -6.79 4.33 21.35
C ARG A 150 -6.30 4.50 19.91
N VAL A 151 -7.14 5.03 19.02
CA VAL A 151 -6.78 5.20 17.60
C VAL A 151 -5.66 6.22 17.44
N GLN A 152 -5.65 7.29 18.24
CA GLN A 152 -4.54 8.24 18.26
C GLN A 152 -3.20 7.53 18.58
N ASN A 153 -3.16 6.69 19.62
CA ASN A 153 -1.97 5.94 19.98
C ASN A 153 -1.56 4.94 18.88
N GLU A 154 -2.53 4.28 18.22
CA GLU A 154 -2.26 3.40 17.08
C GLU A 154 -1.62 4.17 15.92
N ILE A 155 -2.14 5.36 15.57
CA ILE A 155 -1.57 6.23 14.53
C ILE A 155 -0.15 6.68 14.90
N ILE A 156 0.09 7.08 16.16
CA ILE A 156 1.42 7.46 16.64
C ILE A 156 2.40 6.31 16.47
N ASN A 157 2.02 5.10 16.90
CA ASN A 157 2.86 3.91 16.79
C ASN A 157 3.15 3.55 15.32
N ILE A 158 2.14 3.58 14.44
CA ILE A 158 2.32 3.32 13.00
C ILE A 158 3.25 4.36 12.39
N THR A 159 3.06 5.63 12.72
CA THR A 159 3.92 6.73 12.26
C THR A 159 5.35 6.52 12.70
N GLY A 160 5.58 6.23 13.98
CA GLY A 160 6.91 5.94 14.51
C GLY A 160 7.58 4.78 13.77
N LYS A 161 6.86 3.68 13.53
CA LYS A 161 7.36 2.54 12.74
C LYS A 161 7.72 2.92 11.30
N ILE A 162 6.92 3.76 10.64
CA ILE A 162 7.21 4.21 9.27
C ILE A 162 8.48 5.08 9.25
N ILE A 163 8.63 6.01 10.20
CA ILE A 163 9.82 6.86 10.32
C ILE A 163 11.05 5.99 10.54
N LEU A 164 11.01 5.07 11.52
CA LEU A 164 12.11 4.18 11.83
C LEU A 164 12.47 3.29 10.65
N SER A 165 11.47 2.71 9.98
CA SER A 165 11.70 1.90 8.77
C SER A 165 12.35 2.70 7.65
N ARG A 166 11.99 3.98 7.48
CA ARG A 166 12.62 4.85 6.49
C ARG A 166 14.09 5.08 6.82
N ILE A 167 14.41 5.39 8.09
CA ILE A 167 15.78 5.61 8.56
C ILE A 167 16.62 4.33 8.36
N THR A 168 16.13 3.18 8.82
CA THR A 168 16.87 1.92 8.73
C THR A 168 17.08 1.48 7.27
N ASN A 169 16.04 1.57 6.43
CA ASN A 169 16.15 1.27 5.01
C ASN A 169 17.17 2.18 4.32
N TYR A 170 17.20 3.47 4.67
CA TYR A 170 18.19 4.40 4.13
C TYR A 170 19.62 3.96 4.48
N LEU A 171 19.88 3.65 5.75
CA LEU A 171 21.20 3.24 6.23
C LEU A 171 21.68 1.94 5.58
N VAL A 172 20.80 0.94 5.50
CA VAL A 172 21.11 -0.37 4.88
C VAL A 172 21.41 -0.21 3.38
N ASN A 173 20.59 0.54 2.66
CA ASN A 173 20.74 0.69 1.21
C ASN A 173 21.94 1.57 0.83
N SER A 174 22.22 2.62 1.60
CA SER A 174 23.33 3.53 1.33
C SER A 174 24.69 2.97 1.75
N ARG A 175 24.73 1.90 2.57
CA ARG A 175 25.95 1.37 3.19
C ARG A 175 26.76 2.48 3.90
N SER A 176 26.07 3.48 4.44
CA SER A 176 26.69 4.63 5.08
C SER A 176 27.32 4.23 6.40
N PHE A 177 28.49 4.79 6.70
CA PHE A 177 29.03 4.77 8.06
C PHE A 177 28.13 5.62 8.97
N PHE A 178 27.93 5.16 10.19
CA PHE A 178 27.14 5.85 11.20
C PHE A 178 27.80 5.73 12.58
N SER A 179 27.49 6.68 13.45
CA SER A 179 27.79 6.62 14.88
C SER A 179 26.49 6.55 15.67
N ILE A 180 26.52 5.85 16.80
CA ILE A 180 25.39 5.79 17.73
C ILE A 180 25.55 6.91 18.75
N LEU A 181 24.47 7.68 18.93
CA LEU A 181 24.32 8.65 20.00
C LEU A 181 23.54 7.95 21.12
N ALA A 182 24.07 7.97 22.33
CA ALA A 182 23.39 7.39 23.48
C ALA A 182 23.53 8.37 24.64
N ASP A 183 22.39 8.82 25.17
CA ASP A 183 22.35 9.76 26.29
C ASP A 183 21.39 9.28 27.36
N GLU A 184 21.79 9.48 28.61
CA GLU A 184 21.06 9.02 29.77
C GLU A 184 19.98 10.04 30.15
N THR A 185 18.76 9.57 30.37
CA THR A 185 17.65 10.42 30.79
C THR A 185 16.76 9.67 31.77
N ALA A 186 16.09 10.41 32.66
CA ALA A 186 15.00 9.86 33.46
C ALA A 186 13.66 10.13 32.77
N ASP A 187 12.72 9.20 32.85
CA ASP A 187 11.34 9.46 32.45
C ASP A 187 10.58 10.26 33.53
N ILE A 188 9.32 10.64 33.24
CA ILE A 188 8.48 11.40 34.17
C ILE A 188 8.17 10.67 35.49
N SER A 189 8.41 9.35 35.55
CA SER A 189 8.21 8.51 36.73
C SER A 189 9.51 8.30 37.53
N GLY A 190 10.63 8.87 37.07
CA GLY A 190 11.95 8.71 37.68
C GLY A 190 12.66 7.43 37.26
N THR A 191 12.16 6.71 36.25
CA THR A 191 12.80 5.50 35.74
C THR A 191 13.93 5.89 34.78
N GLU A 192 15.13 5.35 35.02
CA GLU A 192 16.30 5.57 34.18
C GLU A 192 16.12 4.88 32.82
N GLN A 193 16.40 5.63 31.76
CA GLN A 193 16.32 5.15 30.39
C GLN A 193 17.44 5.75 29.53
N LEU A 194 17.83 5.02 28.50
CA LEU A 194 18.81 5.45 27.52
C LEU A 194 18.09 5.94 26.28
N SER A 195 18.28 7.20 25.92
CA SER A 195 17.90 7.72 24.61
C SER A 195 18.91 7.24 23.57
N ILE A 196 18.45 6.68 22.47
CA ILE A 196 19.31 6.19 21.39
C ILE A 196 18.98 6.95 20.11
N GLY A 197 19.99 7.60 19.56
CA GLY A 197 19.98 8.25 18.26
C GLY A 197 21.07 7.69 17.35
N ILE A 198 20.99 8.06 16.08
CA ILE A 198 21.97 7.71 15.07
C ILE A 198 22.42 8.96 14.33
N ARG A 199 23.72 9.07 14.09
CA ARG A 199 24.32 10.14 13.30
C ARG A 199 25.01 9.56 12.08
N TYR A 200 24.68 10.08 10.90
CA TYR A 200 25.22 9.60 9.64
C TYR A 200 25.30 10.73 8.61
N ILE A 201 26.07 10.51 7.53
CA ILE A 201 26.13 11.43 6.39
C ILE A 201 25.07 11.00 5.39
N SER A 202 24.15 11.91 5.08
CA SER A 202 23.11 11.73 4.08
C SER A 202 23.54 12.32 2.74
N PHE A 203 23.39 11.52 1.70
CA PHE A 203 23.59 11.87 0.29
C PHE A 203 22.26 11.99 -0.48
N GLU A 204 21.13 12.22 0.22
CA GLU A 204 19.83 12.40 -0.44
C GLU A 204 19.72 13.73 -1.21
N SER A 205 20.51 14.73 -0.83
CA SER A 205 20.65 16.02 -1.50
C SER A 205 21.97 16.11 -2.28
N GLU A 206 22.06 17.06 -3.22
CA GLU A 206 23.29 17.33 -4.00
C GLU A 206 24.51 17.54 -3.10
N ASN A 207 24.31 18.18 -1.94
CA ASN A 207 25.35 18.34 -0.93
C ASN A 207 25.17 17.30 0.19
N PRO A 208 26.24 16.55 0.53
CA PRO A 208 26.22 15.66 1.69
C PRO A 208 25.96 16.45 2.97
N ALA A 209 25.04 15.97 3.80
CA ALA A 209 24.65 16.62 5.05
C ALA A 209 24.70 15.63 6.21
N VAL A 210 25.20 16.08 7.37
CA VAL A 210 25.10 15.30 8.60
C VAL A 210 23.65 15.27 9.05
N LYS A 211 23.11 14.08 9.29
CA LYS A 211 21.78 13.87 9.88
C LYS A 211 21.92 13.18 11.22
N GLU A 212 21.13 13.64 12.19
CA GLU A 212 20.96 13.02 13.51
C GLU A 212 19.48 12.66 13.65
N GLU A 213 19.20 11.38 13.85
CA GLU A 213 17.85 10.85 13.88
C GLU A 213 17.64 10.05 15.17
N PHE A 214 16.49 10.25 15.81
CA PHE A 214 16.14 9.52 17.03
C PHE A 214 15.61 8.12 16.70
N LEU A 215 16.09 7.10 17.42
CA LEU A 215 15.66 5.71 17.23
C LEU A 215 14.69 5.24 18.31
N GLY A 216 14.86 5.67 19.55
CA GLY A 216 13.98 5.27 20.65
C GLY A 216 14.64 5.34 22.02
N PHE A 217 13.87 4.93 23.02
CA PHE A 217 14.34 4.77 24.40
C PHE A 217 14.52 3.30 24.76
N VAL A 218 15.46 3.03 25.65
CA VAL A 218 15.67 1.71 26.26
C VAL A 218 15.66 1.88 27.77
N ALA A 219 14.74 1.20 28.46
CA ALA A 219 14.75 1.16 29.92
C ALA A 219 16.01 0.45 30.41
N LEU A 220 16.69 1.02 31.41
CA LEU A 220 17.86 0.43 32.02
C LEU A 220 17.50 -0.17 33.38
N THR A 221 18.03 -1.36 33.67
CA THR A 221 17.90 -1.99 34.99
C THR A 221 19.01 -1.59 35.94
N ASP A 222 20.17 -1.19 35.40
CA ASP A 222 21.33 -0.66 36.12
C ASP A 222 22.21 0.17 35.16
N MET A 223 23.00 1.09 35.72
CA MET A 223 23.89 1.99 34.96
C MET A 223 25.31 1.45 34.76
N HIS A 224 25.57 0.16 35.01
CA HIS A 224 26.93 -0.33 34.80
C HIS A 224 27.28 -0.28 33.31
N ALA A 225 28.49 0.15 32.97
CA ALA A 225 28.94 0.31 31.58
C ALA A 225 28.69 -0.94 30.72
N LYS A 226 28.82 -2.14 31.33
CA LYS A 226 28.54 -3.42 30.68
C LYS A 226 27.05 -3.58 30.33
N THR A 227 26.15 -3.13 31.18
CA THR A 227 24.70 -3.20 30.97
C THR A 227 24.27 -2.22 29.90
N VAL A 228 24.74 -0.96 29.97
CA VAL A 228 24.50 0.06 28.94
C VAL A 228 24.94 -0.44 27.55
N ALA A 229 26.17 -0.95 27.43
CA ALA A 229 26.67 -1.48 26.16
C ALA A 229 25.82 -2.65 25.63
N LYS A 230 25.41 -3.58 26.50
CA LYS A 230 24.52 -4.68 26.12
C LYS A 230 23.14 -4.20 25.68
N SER A 231 22.57 -3.22 26.38
CA SER A 231 21.28 -2.63 26.06
C SER A 231 21.28 -1.96 24.70
N ILE A 232 22.33 -1.18 24.38
CA ILE A 232 22.52 -0.58 23.05
C ILE A 232 22.58 -1.68 21.97
N ILE A 233 23.43 -2.70 22.15
CA ILE A 233 23.56 -3.77 21.16
C ILE A 233 22.24 -4.53 20.97
N HIS A 234 21.53 -4.83 22.07
CA HIS A 234 20.25 -5.53 22.01
C HIS A 234 19.19 -4.71 21.28
N PHE A 235 19.12 -3.41 21.56
CA PHE A 235 18.21 -2.49 20.87
C PHE A 235 18.52 -2.42 19.37
N LEU A 236 19.78 -2.29 18.98
CA LEU A 236 20.17 -2.17 17.57
C LEU A 236 19.91 -3.45 16.77
N ARG A 237 19.97 -4.64 17.40
CA ARG A 237 19.62 -5.92 16.75
C ARG A 237 18.17 -6.04 16.34
N HIS A 238 17.26 -5.24 16.91
CA HIS A 238 15.88 -5.19 16.45
C HIS A 238 15.74 -4.56 15.06
N TRP A 239 16.78 -3.87 14.58
CA TRP A 239 16.76 -3.04 13.37
C TRP A 239 17.70 -3.54 12.27
N SER A 240 18.44 -4.62 12.52
CA SER A 240 19.33 -5.32 11.58
C SER A 240 18.62 -6.45 10.85
#